data_AF-A0A5N0DTX2-F1
#
_entry.id   AF-A0A5N0DTX2-F1
#
_cell.length_a   1.000
_cell.length_b   1.000
_cell.length_c   1.000
_cell.angle_alpha   90.00
_cell.angle_beta   90.00
_cell.angle_gamma   90.00
#
_symmetry.space_group_name_H-M   'P 1'
#
loop_
_entity.id
_entity.type
_entity.pdbx_description
1 polymer ?
#
loop_
_entity_poly.entity_id
_entity_poly.type
_entity_poly.pdbx_seq_one_letter_code
_entity_poly.pdbx_strand_id
1 'polypeptide(L)'
;MPGRTDSELPRNPAAPADTTGILHPDEQAKYRSLARLPAGPAVDRFVEWYWAVRWDLRGRPPYQAEVLSYPSVNVTFERTATGTGSFVNGVCTTKFTRELSGAGEVFGVRFRAGGFGAFTGLDVGSFRDATVALTDVMPDAHGLADRVLAVDTDEQRRAIVEDFLAARPAADDPTYRLVLRIIDAMAQDQELTRVDQITDRFDIPTRTLQRMFRRYVGAGPKWVLRRYRLQDGAELLARGRIEDLATLAAELGYFDQAHFSREFTAEVGMAPLEYAKNSLRSRNEVTAKVIPTRM
;
A
#
# COMPACT_ATOMS: atom_id res chain seq x y z
N MET A 1 27.28 -7.06 24.47
CA MET A 1 26.71 -5.70 24.39
C MET A 1 27.46 -4.90 23.33
N PRO A 2 26.90 -4.74 22.12
CA PRO A 2 27.28 -3.67 21.21
C PRO A 2 26.10 -2.73 20.88
N GLY A 3 26.32 -1.44 21.11
CA GLY A 3 25.67 -0.25 20.54
C GLY A 3 24.20 -0.31 20.08
N ARG A 4 23.29 0.17 20.94
CA ARG A 4 22.00 0.72 20.50
C ARG A 4 22.23 1.94 19.61
N THR A 5 22.16 1.78 18.29
CA THR A 5 21.79 2.86 17.37
C THR A 5 20.30 3.13 17.49
N ASP A 6 19.87 3.65 18.65
CA ASP A 6 18.50 4.12 18.90
C ASP A 6 18.47 5.64 18.68
N SER A 7 18.15 6.10 17.47
CA SER A 7 17.65 7.48 17.29
C SER A 7 17.01 7.74 15.92
N GLU A 8 17.55 7.16 14.85
CA GLU A 8 17.12 7.53 13.50
C GLU A 8 15.90 6.71 13.04
N LEU A 9 14.89 7.39 12.50
CA LEU A 9 13.76 6.75 11.83
C LEU A 9 14.28 5.99 10.60
N PRO A 10 13.72 4.81 10.27
CA PRO A 10 14.03 4.18 8.98
C PRO A 10 13.74 5.20 7.87
N ARG A 11 14.70 5.37 6.96
CA ARG A 11 14.55 6.30 5.84
C ARG A 11 13.29 5.95 5.06
N ASN A 12 12.57 6.97 4.61
CA ASN A 12 11.45 6.74 3.71
C ASN A 12 11.98 6.13 2.40
N PRO A 13 11.52 4.94 1.98
CA PRO A 13 11.93 4.41 0.69
C PRO A 13 11.51 5.34 -0.44
N ALA A 14 12.26 5.34 -1.54
CA ALA A 14 11.82 6.00 -2.76
C ALA A 14 10.49 5.39 -3.23
N ALA A 15 9.68 6.16 -3.95
CA ALA A 15 8.45 5.64 -4.55
C ALA A 15 8.81 4.40 -5.40
N PRO A 16 8.15 3.24 -5.18
CA PRO A 16 8.51 2.02 -5.86
C PRO A 16 8.17 2.12 -7.34
N ALA A 17 8.87 1.32 -8.15
CA ALA A 17 8.61 1.16 -9.57
C ALA A 17 7.11 0.95 -9.86
N ASP A 18 6.63 1.38 -11.03
CA ASP A 18 5.21 1.55 -11.41
C ASP A 18 4.28 0.32 -11.24
N THR A 19 4.79 -0.83 -10.80
CA THR A 19 4.05 -2.09 -10.72
C THR A 19 3.94 -2.69 -9.32
N THR A 20 4.74 -2.27 -8.34
CA THR A 20 4.77 -2.88 -7.00
C THR A 20 3.43 -2.73 -6.26
N GLY A 21 2.85 -3.83 -5.78
CA GLY A 21 1.57 -3.84 -5.04
C GLY A 21 0.30 -3.70 -5.89
N ILE A 22 0.43 -3.69 -7.22
CA ILE A 22 -0.70 -3.75 -8.15
C ILE A 22 -0.85 -5.19 -8.64
N LEU A 23 -2.05 -5.75 -8.56
CA LEU A 23 -2.34 -7.05 -9.15
C LEU A 23 -2.56 -6.87 -10.64
N HIS A 24 -1.90 -7.66 -11.49
CA HIS A 24 -1.99 -7.55 -12.97
C HIS A 24 -1.67 -6.14 -13.52
N PRO A 25 -0.48 -5.58 -13.23
CA PRO A 25 -0.14 -4.20 -13.57
C PRO A 25 -0.27 -3.89 -15.06
N ASP A 26 0.16 -4.82 -15.92
CA ASP A 26 0.11 -4.67 -17.37
C ASP A 26 -1.32 -4.71 -17.94
N GLU A 27 -2.23 -5.46 -17.31
CA GLU A 27 -3.64 -5.46 -17.68
C GLU A 27 -4.31 -4.15 -17.25
N GLN A 28 -4.05 -3.71 -16.02
CA GLN A 28 -4.60 -2.45 -15.50
C GLN A 28 -4.11 -1.24 -16.31
N ALA A 29 -2.88 -1.27 -16.83
CA ALA A 29 -2.34 -0.22 -17.71
C ALA A 29 -3.15 -0.01 -19.01
N LYS A 30 -3.98 -0.97 -19.44
CA LYS A 30 -4.88 -0.84 -20.60
C LYS A 30 -6.13 0.00 -20.31
N TYR A 31 -6.44 0.22 -19.02
CA TYR A 31 -7.67 0.89 -18.57
C TYR A 31 -7.38 2.16 -17.76
N ARG A 32 -6.20 2.29 -17.17
CA ARG A 32 -5.82 3.44 -16.34
C ARG A 32 -4.34 3.81 -16.46
N SER A 33 -4.04 5.08 -16.20
CA SER A 33 -2.68 5.53 -15.92
C SER A 33 -2.30 5.27 -14.45
N LEU A 34 -1.00 5.28 -14.18
CA LEU A 34 -0.43 5.37 -12.84
C LEU A 34 0.77 6.30 -12.88
N ALA A 35 0.82 7.26 -11.97
CA ALA A 35 2.04 7.97 -11.63
C ALA A 35 2.30 7.83 -10.13
N ARG A 36 3.57 7.90 -9.72
CA ARG A 36 3.98 7.94 -8.31
C ARG A 36 4.94 9.07 -8.08
N LEU A 37 4.83 9.71 -6.92
CA LEU A 37 5.70 10.80 -6.53
C LEU A 37 6.24 10.54 -5.12
N PRO A 38 7.53 10.79 -4.85
CA PRO A 38 8.08 10.67 -3.51
C PRO A 38 7.46 11.69 -2.57
N ALA A 39 7.46 11.39 -1.28
CA ALA A 39 7.09 12.36 -0.25
C ALA A 39 8.20 13.41 -0.06
N GLY A 40 7.82 14.67 0.15
CA GLY A 40 8.73 15.73 0.53
C GLY A 40 9.20 15.61 1.98
N PRO A 41 10.35 16.22 2.33
CA PRO A 41 11.00 16.08 3.64
C PRO A 41 10.17 16.65 4.80
N ALA A 42 9.18 17.51 4.53
CA ALA A 42 8.29 18.05 5.55
C ALA A 42 7.30 17.00 6.10
N VAL A 43 7.03 15.95 5.32
CA VAL A 43 5.97 14.96 5.62
C VAL A 43 6.45 13.51 5.54
N ASP A 44 7.66 13.24 5.06
CA ASP A 44 8.22 11.89 4.84
C ASP A 44 8.31 11.02 6.11
N ARG A 45 8.25 11.66 7.29
CA ARG A 45 8.06 10.99 8.58
C ARG A 45 6.79 10.15 8.62
N PHE A 46 5.71 10.60 7.96
CA PHE A 46 4.38 9.99 8.01
C PHE A 46 3.88 9.52 6.65
N VAL A 47 4.27 10.19 5.57
CA VAL A 47 3.87 9.88 4.19
C VAL A 47 4.97 9.06 3.53
N GLU A 48 4.60 7.93 2.93
CA GLU A 48 5.53 7.07 2.20
C GLU A 48 5.70 7.60 0.77
N TRP A 49 4.59 7.75 0.03
CA TRP A 49 4.58 8.35 -1.30
C TRP A 49 3.17 8.79 -1.70
N TYR A 50 3.09 9.46 -2.86
CA TYR A 50 1.85 9.82 -3.54
C TYR A 50 1.66 8.96 -4.78
N TRP A 51 0.42 8.82 -5.22
CA TRP A 51 0.08 8.15 -6.47
C TRP A 51 -1.07 8.85 -7.16
N ALA A 52 -1.09 8.83 -8.49
CA ALA A 52 -2.18 9.36 -9.29
C ALA A 52 -2.67 8.30 -10.27
N VAL A 53 -3.98 8.15 -10.37
CA VAL A 53 -4.65 7.24 -11.30
C VAL A 53 -5.69 8.03 -12.06
N ARG A 54 -5.68 7.94 -13.39
CA ARG A 54 -6.70 8.53 -14.27
C ARG A 54 -7.20 7.46 -15.24
N TRP A 55 -8.50 7.46 -15.51
CA TRP A 55 -9.12 6.54 -16.48
C TRP A 55 -10.15 7.26 -17.36
N ASP A 56 -10.32 6.74 -18.57
CA ASP A 56 -11.42 7.09 -19.47
C ASP A 56 -11.95 5.83 -20.16
N LEU A 57 -13.10 5.39 -19.69
CA LEU A 57 -13.84 4.23 -20.14
C LEU A 57 -15.21 4.64 -20.71
N ARG A 58 -15.37 5.89 -21.15
CA ARG A 58 -16.59 6.33 -21.82
C ARG A 58 -16.80 5.50 -23.09
N GLY A 59 -18.00 4.92 -23.24
CA GLY A 59 -18.31 4.01 -24.34
C GLY A 59 -17.69 2.61 -24.21
N ARG A 60 -17.06 2.29 -23.08
CA ARG A 60 -16.52 0.95 -22.76
C ARG A 60 -17.26 0.35 -21.56
N PRO A 61 -17.30 -0.98 -21.42
CA PRO A 61 -17.78 -1.62 -20.19
C PRO A 61 -16.95 -1.18 -18.97
N PRO A 62 -17.54 -1.16 -17.77
CA PRO A 62 -16.79 -0.94 -16.53
C PRO A 62 -15.66 -1.95 -16.34
N TYR A 63 -14.59 -1.54 -15.65
CA TYR A 63 -13.43 -2.37 -15.34
C TYR A 63 -13.26 -2.51 -13.83
N GLN A 64 -13.00 -3.74 -13.35
CA GLN A 64 -12.72 -3.99 -11.94
C GLN A 64 -11.21 -3.92 -11.69
N ALA A 65 -10.75 -2.83 -11.09
CA ALA A 65 -9.37 -2.69 -10.66
C ALA A 65 -9.18 -3.35 -9.29
N GLU A 66 -8.18 -4.23 -9.18
CA GLU A 66 -7.90 -4.96 -7.96
C GLU A 66 -6.51 -4.59 -7.41
N VAL A 67 -6.44 -4.32 -6.11
CA VAL A 67 -5.19 -3.94 -5.44
C VAL A 67 -5.00 -4.78 -4.19
N LEU A 68 -3.79 -5.30 -4.02
CA LEU A 68 -3.39 -5.98 -2.79
C LEU A 68 -2.89 -4.92 -1.80
N SER A 69 -3.78 -4.49 -0.90
CA SER A 69 -3.51 -3.37 0.01
C SER A 69 -2.35 -3.65 0.95
N TYR A 70 -1.46 -2.67 1.07
CA TYR A 70 -0.42 -2.65 2.10
C TYR A 70 -1.03 -2.42 3.49
N PRO A 71 -0.27 -2.72 4.57
CA PRO A 71 -0.65 -2.38 5.95
C PRO A 71 -0.59 -0.86 6.22
N SER A 72 -1.20 -0.06 5.36
CA SER A 72 -1.12 1.40 5.33
C SER A 72 -2.51 2.02 5.22
N VAL A 73 -2.69 3.18 5.84
CA VAL A 73 -3.84 4.06 5.60
C VAL A 73 -3.56 4.90 4.35
N ASN A 74 -4.55 5.06 3.48
CA ASN A 74 -4.47 5.94 2.31
C ASN A 74 -5.48 7.08 2.43
N VAL A 75 -5.06 8.30 2.13
CA VAL A 75 -5.98 9.42 1.89
C VAL A 75 -6.14 9.60 0.39
N THR A 76 -7.37 9.56 -0.12
CA THR A 76 -7.64 9.73 -1.55
C THR A 76 -8.44 11.00 -1.81
N PHE A 77 -8.11 11.70 -2.88
CA PHE A 77 -8.87 12.78 -3.47
C PHE A 77 -9.39 12.28 -4.81
N GLU A 78 -10.70 12.29 -4.99
CA GLU A 78 -11.35 11.58 -6.09
C GLU A 78 -12.28 12.51 -6.85
N ARG A 79 -12.24 12.43 -8.18
CA ARG A 79 -13.23 13.06 -9.07
C ARG A 79 -13.77 11.98 -10.00
N THR A 80 -15.06 11.73 -9.92
CA THR A 80 -15.78 10.78 -10.77
C THR A 80 -17.05 11.44 -11.32
N ALA A 81 -17.82 10.72 -12.12
CA ALA A 81 -19.13 11.17 -12.59
C ALA A 81 -20.13 11.48 -11.45
N THR A 82 -19.93 10.90 -10.26
CA THR A 82 -20.82 11.09 -9.11
C THR A 82 -20.43 12.28 -8.23
N GLY A 83 -19.26 12.88 -8.44
CA GLY A 83 -18.82 14.05 -7.72
C GLY A 83 -17.33 14.09 -7.42
N THR A 84 -16.95 15.08 -6.61
CA THR A 84 -15.59 15.28 -6.11
C THR A 84 -15.59 15.07 -4.59
N GLY A 85 -14.60 14.37 -4.05
CA GLY A 85 -14.55 14.06 -2.63
C GLY A 85 -13.15 13.70 -2.14
N SER A 86 -13.01 13.58 -0.83
CA SER A 86 -11.80 13.07 -0.19
C SER A 86 -12.10 12.11 0.93
N PHE A 87 -11.29 11.07 1.04
CA PHE A 87 -11.59 9.91 1.87
C PHE A 87 -10.35 9.41 2.61
N VAL A 88 -10.55 8.92 3.82
CA VAL A 88 -9.58 8.12 4.56
C VAL A 88 -9.97 6.66 4.37
N ASN A 89 -9.07 5.90 3.75
CA ASN A 89 -9.19 4.47 3.55
C ASN A 89 -8.27 3.79 4.56
N GLY A 90 -8.85 3.13 5.57
CA GLY A 90 -8.06 2.39 6.54
C GLY A 90 -7.43 1.13 5.94
N VAL A 91 -6.75 0.35 6.79
CA VAL A 91 -6.13 -0.89 6.33
C VAL A 91 -7.22 -1.87 5.89
N CYS A 92 -7.17 -2.24 4.60
CA CYS A 92 -8.01 -3.30 4.04
C CYS A 92 -7.37 -4.66 4.29
N THR A 93 -8.06 -5.47 5.07
CA THR A 93 -7.67 -6.84 5.39
C THR A 93 -8.12 -7.85 4.34
N THR A 94 -8.96 -7.42 3.40
CA THR A 94 -9.39 -8.17 2.22
C THR A 94 -8.88 -7.52 0.93
N LYS A 95 -9.04 -8.23 -0.20
CA LYS A 95 -8.76 -7.68 -1.53
C LYS A 95 -9.60 -6.42 -1.75
N PHE A 96 -8.95 -5.32 -2.13
CA PHE A 96 -9.65 -4.11 -2.50
C PHE A 96 -10.00 -4.17 -3.98
N THR A 97 -11.29 -4.23 -4.29
CA THR A 97 -11.82 -4.19 -5.65
C THR A 97 -12.56 -2.87 -5.84
N ARG A 98 -12.22 -2.16 -6.92
CA ARG A 98 -12.86 -0.90 -7.28
C ARG A 98 -13.31 -0.94 -8.72
N GLU A 99 -14.59 -0.70 -8.94
CA GLU A 99 -15.15 -0.51 -10.27
C GLU A 99 -14.75 0.87 -10.82
N LEU A 100 -14.15 0.87 -12.00
CA LEU A 100 -13.87 2.05 -12.80
C LEU A 100 -14.89 2.10 -13.94
N SER A 101 -15.61 3.21 -14.03
CA SER A 101 -16.59 3.47 -15.09
C SER A 101 -16.53 4.94 -15.52
N GLY A 102 -17.00 5.22 -16.73
CA GLY A 102 -16.93 6.57 -17.30
C GLY A 102 -15.51 7.12 -17.30
N ALA A 103 -15.35 8.38 -16.93
CA ALA A 103 -14.05 9.00 -16.73
C ALA A 103 -13.87 9.43 -15.27
N GLY A 104 -12.65 9.41 -14.79
CA GLY A 104 -12.35 9.88 -13.44
C GLY A 104 -10.87 9.88 -13.12
N GLU A 105 -10.57 10.40 -11.94
CA GLU A 105 -9.23 10.50 -11.40
C GLU A 105 -9.21 10.30 -9.89
N VAL A 106 -8.10 9.77 -9.41
CA VAL A 106 -7.76 9.68 -7.99
C VAL A 106 -6.33 10.15 -7.79
N PHE A 107 -6.14 11.11 -6.89
CA PHE A 107 -4.85 11.45 -6.33
C PHE A 107 -4.79 10.93 -4.90
N GLY A 108 -3.86 10.02 -4.62
CA GLY A 108 -3.75 9.33 -3.36
C GLY A 108 -2.46 9.65 -2.62
N VAL A 109 -2.58 9.69 -1.30
CA VAL A 109 -1.48 9.81 -0.33
C VAL A 109 -1.41 8.48 0.39
N ARG A 110 -0.28 7.81 0.31
CA ARG A 110 -0.02 6.62 1.12
C ARG A 110 0.77 7.02 2.35
N PHE A 111 0.20 6.77 3.53
CA PHE A 111 0.95 6.92 4.77
C PHE A 111 1.85 5.71 4.99
N ARG A 112 3.00 5.94 5.60
CA ARG A 112 3.81 4.86 6.18
C ARG A 112 2.93 4.09 7.16
N ALA A 113 3.17 2.81 7.33
CA ALA A 113 2.41 2.02 8.29
C ALA A 113 2.58 2.61 9.71
N GLY A 114 1.47 2.90 10.39
CA GLY A 114 1.50 3.67 11.64
C GLY A 114 1.41 5.19 11.49
N GLY A 115 1.76 5.73 10.32
CA GLY A 115 1.98 7.16 10.10
C GLY A 115 0.72 7.99 10.25
N PHE A 116 -0.41 7.51 9.74
CA PHE A 116 -1.68 8.23 9.86
C PHE A 116 -2.17 8.33 11.31
N GLY A 117 -2.04 7.24 12.09
CA GLY A 117 -2.39 7.25 13.51
C GLY A 117 -1.46 8.12 14.34
N ALA A 118 -0.16 8.11 14.04
CA ALA A 118 0.81 9.01 14.68
C ALA A 118 0.58 10.48 14.32
N PHE A 119 0.18 10.77 13.08
CA PHE A 119 -0.10 12.13 12.61
C PHE A 119 -1.39 12.70 13.21
N THR A 120 -2.45 11.89 13.30
CA THR A 120 -3.78 12.33 13.79
C THR A 120 -3.98 12.13 15.29
N GLY A 121 -3.17 11.30 15.94
CA GLY A 121 -3.37 10.85 17.32
C GLY A 121 -4.50 9.82 17.51
N LEU A 122 -5.20 9.47 16.42
CA LEU A 122 -6.36 8.57 16.46
C LEU A 122 -5.95 7.10 16.55
N ASP A 123 -6.85 6.29 17.09
CA ASP A 123 -6.76 4.84 16.98
C ASP A 123 -7.23 4.41 15.58
N VAL A 124 -6.30 4.09 14.69
CA VAL A 124 -6.69 3.73 13.31
C VAL A 124 -7.38 2.37 13.21
N GLY A 125 -7.42 1.60 14.30
CA GLY A 125 -8.20 0.38 14.39
C GLY A 125 -9.69 0.60 14.10
N SER A 126 -10.22 1.81 14.34
CA SER A 126 -11.60 2.16 14.01
C SER A 126 -11.87 2.31 12.51
N PHE A 127 -10.82 2.51 11.70
CA PHE A 127 -10.93 2.67 10.24
C PHE A 127 -10.63 1.37 9.48
N ARG A 128 -10.32 0.28 10.19
CA ARG A 128 -10.03 -1.02 9.57
C ARG A 128 -11.21 -1.46 8.68
N ASP A 129 -10.89 -1.86 7.45
CA ASP A 129 -11.89 -2.30 6.45
C ASP A 129 -12.99 -1.26 6.16
N ALA A 130 -12.71 0.03 6.44
CA ALA A 130 -13.65 1.12 6.28
C ALA A 130 -13.05 2.28 5.49
N THR A 131 -13.95 2.98 4.80
CA THR A 131 -13.69 4.26 4.13
C THR A 131 -14.60 5.31 4.74
N VAL A 132 -14.02 6.41 5.19
CA VAL A 132 -14.76 7.55 5.79
C VAL A 132 -14.38 8.85 5.07
N ALA A 133 -15.23 9.87 5.16
CA ALA A 133 -14.89 11.17 4.58
C ALA A 133 -13.68 11.78 5.32
N LEU A 134 -12.77 12.41 4.58
CA LEU A 134 -11.60 13.05 5.19
C LEU A 134 -12.00 14.11 6.22
N THR A 135 -13.09 14.82 5.98
CA THR A 135 -13.64 15.84 6.89
C THR A 135 -14.17 15.29 8.20
N ASP A 136 -14.54 14.00 8.27
CA ASP A 136 -14.95 13.36 9.52
C ASP A 136 -13.75 13.14 10.46
N VAL A 137 -12.54 13.05 9.87
CA VAL A 137 -11.28 12.82 10.57
C VAL A 137 -10.48 14.11 10.77
N MET A 138 -10.52 14.98 9.77
CA MET A 138 -9.84 16.27 9.70
C MET A 138 -10.86 17.34 9.25
N PRO A 139 -11.67 17.91 10.15
CA PRO A 139 -12.74 18.84 9.79
C PRO A 139 -12.29 20.07 8.99
N ASP A 140 -11.05 20.49 9.19
CA ASP A 140 -10.38 21.58 8.47
C ASP A 140 -9.91 21.18 7.04
N ALA A 141 -10.12 19.94 6.61
CA ALA A 141 -9.92 19.49 5.23
C ALA A 141 -11.02 19.93 4.25
N HIS A 142 -12.00 20.71 4.71
CA HIS A 142 -13.09 21.19 3.86
C HIS A 142 -12.56 21.93 2.62
N GLY A 143 -13.06 21.56 1.43
CA GLY A 143 -12.61 22.12 0.14
C GLY A 143 -11.21 21.68 -0.30
N LEU A 144 -10.49 20.84 0.46
CA LEU A 144 -9.16 20.37 0.07
C LEU A 144 -9.21 19.53 -1.21
N ALA A 145 -10.23 18.67 -1.37
CA ALA A 145 -10.41 17.87 -2.58
C ALA A 145 -10.52 18.73 -3.84
N ASP A 146 -11.33 19.79 -3.78
CA ASP A 146 -11.52 20.69 -4.91
C ASP A 146 -10.21 21.41 -5.25
N ARG A 147 -9.48 21.90 -4.24
CA ARG A 147 -8.17 22.56 -4.43
C ARG A 147 -7.14 21.62 -5.04
N VAL A 148 -7.02 20.40 -4.51
CA VAL A 148 -6.08 19.39 -5.01
C VAL A 148 -6.43 18.99 -6.44
N LEU A 149 -7.70 18.81 -6.77
CA LEU A 149 -8.10 18.32 -8.09
C LEU A 149 -8.33 19.45 -9.12
N ALA A 150 -8.19 20.72 -8.73
CA ALA A 150 -8.27 21.87 -9.63
C ALA A 150 -6.95 22.21 -10.33
N VAL A 151 -5.81 21.70 -9.84
CA VAL A 151 -4.50 21.92 -10.46
C VAL A 151 -4.13 20.81 -11.44
N ASP A 152 -3.34 21.17 -12.44
CA ASP A 152 -3.07 20.34 -13.62
C ASP A 152 -2.01 19.25 -13.36
N THR A 153 -0.98 19.56 -12.57
CA THR A 153 0.18 18.66 -12.38
C THR A 153 0.15 17.95 -11.04
N ASP A 154 0.59 16.70 -11.01
CA ASP A 154 0.64 15.90 -9.77
C ASP A 154 1.64 16.47 -8.75
N GLU A 155 2.65 17.21 -9.20
CA GLU A 155 3.58 17.96 -8.35
C GLU A 155 2.88 19.10 -7.60
N GLN A 156 1.98 19.84 -8.26
CA GLN A 156 1.17 20.88 -7.62
C GLN A 156 0.17 20.25 -6.63
N ARG A 157 -0.43 19.11 -6.99
CA ARG A 157 -1.32 18.35 -6.09
C ARG A 157 -0.59 17.95 -4.81
N ARG A 158 0.60 17.36 -4.97
CA ARG A 158 1.49 17.00 -3.87
C ARG A 158 1.79 18.21 -2.98
N ALA A 159 2.18 19.33 -3.57
CA ALA A 159 2.50 20.55 -2.81
C ALA A 159 1.31 21.03 -1.95
N ILE A 160 0.09 21.07 -2.50
CA ILE A 160 -1.12 21.46 -1.74
C ILE A 160 -1.37 20.53 -0.55
N VAL A 161 -1.19 19.22 -0.75
CA VAL A 161 -1.37 18.24 0.32
C VAL A 161 -0.25 18.35 1.36
N GLU A 162 1.00 18.53 0.94
CA GLU A 162 2.13 18.72 1.84
C GLU A 162 1.97 19.98 2.69
N ASP A 163 1.58 21.10 2.09
CA ASP A 163 1.29 22.34 2.82
C ASP A 163 0.19 22.13 3.86
N PHE A 164 -0.87 21.42 3.49
CA PHE A 164 -1.94 21.07 4.41
C PHE A 164 -1.42 20.21 5.58
N LEU A 165 -0.67 19.15 5.31
CA LEU A 165 -0.16 18.25 6.34
C LEU A 165 0.89 18.93 7.24
N ALA A 166 1.82 19.69 6.65
CA ALA A 166 2.93 20.35 7.33
C ALA A 166 2.50 21.52 8.22
N ALA A 167 1.32 22.11 7.96
CA ALA A 167 0.75 23.16 8.82
C ALA A 167 0.37 22.66 10.22
N ARG A 168 0.40 21.34 10.48
CA ARG A 168 0.04 20.76 11.78
C ARG A 168 1.27 20.42 12.61
N PRO A 169 1.26 20.73 13.92
CA PRO A 169 2.33 20.31 14.80
C PRO A 169 2.30 18.78 14.93
N ALA A 170 3.36 18.13 14.48
CA ALA A 170 3.55 16.70 14.64
C ALA A 170 4.32 16.44 15.93
N ALA A 171 3.66 15.81 16.91
CA ALA A 171 4.32 15.39 18.14
C ALA A 171 5.41 14.37 17.83
N ASP A 172 6.51 14.45 18.57
CA ASP A 172 7.49 13.39 18.53
C ASP A 172 6.97 12.16 19.30
N ASP A 173 6.62 11.10 18.57
CA ASP A 173 6.06 9.88 19.13
C ASP A 173 7.08 8.73 19.11
N PRO A 174 7.68 8.35 20.26
CA PRO A 174 8.61 7.22 20.35
C PRO A 174 7.98 5.87 20.03
N THR A 175 6.68 5.69 20.32
CA THR A 175 5.96 4.45 20.04
C THR A 175 5.80 4.27 18.54
N TYR A 176 5.47 5.34 17.82
CA TYR A 176 5.44 5.32 16.36
C TYR A 176 6.81 4.98 15.75
N ARG A 177 7.90 5.56 16.28
CA ARG A 177 9.26 5.20 15.80
C ARG A 177 9.54 3.71 15.95
N LEU A 178 9.17 3.14 17.11
CA LEU A 178 9.33 1.71 17.36
C LEU A 178 8.48 0.88 16.40
N VAL A 179 7.21 1.26 16.17
CA VAL A 179 6.34 0.60 15.19
C VAL A 179 6.97 0.62 13.80
N LEU A 180 7.49 1.76 13.35
CA LEU A 180 8.17 1.86 12.05
C LEU A 180 9.37 0.92 11.94
N ARG A 181 10.23 0.84 12.97
CA ARG A 181 11.38 -0.07 12.96
C ARG A 181 10.97 -1.54 12.90
N ILE A 182 9.90 -1.91 13.62
CA ILE A 182 9.38 -3.27 13.59
C ILE A 182 8.85 -3.59 12.19
N ILE A 183 8.08 -2.68 11.59
CA ILE A 183 7.52 -2.87 10.25
C ILE A 183 8.62 -2.93 9.19
N ASP A 184 9.62 -2.07 9.29
CA ASP A 184 10.79 -2.10 8.41
C ASP A 184 11.51 -3.46 8.50
N ALA A 185 11.75 -3.97 9.71
CA ALA A 185 12.30 -5.30 9.90
C ALA A 185 11.40 -6.39 9.29
N MET A 186 10.08 -6.34 9.49
CA MET A 186 9.13 -7.30 8.90
C MET A 186 9.12 -7.28 7.36
N ALA A 187 9.40 -6.12 6.75
CA ALA A 187 9.40 -5.95 5.31
C ALA A 187 10.74 -6.34 4.65
N GLN A 188 11.86 -6.19 5.37
CA GLN A 188 13.20 -6.44 4.83
C GLN A 188 13.76 -7.82 5.18
N ASP A 189 13.27 -8.44 6.25
CA ASP A 189 13.79 -9.71 6.77
C ASP A 189 12.77 -10.84 6.57
N GLN A 190 12.98 -11.63 5.52
CA GLN A 190 12.09 -12.75 5.14
C GLN A 190 12.12 -13.89 6.17
N GLU A 191 13.13 -13.96 7.05
CA GLU A 191 13.20 -14.97 8.12
C GLU A 191 12.24 -14.66 9.29
N LEU A 192 11.78 -13.40 9.40
CA LEU A 192 10.77 -13.00 10.36
C LEU A 192 9.39 -13.45 9.88
N THR A 193 8.95 -14.61 10.33
CA THR A 193 7.68 -15.24 9.93
C THR A 193 6.70 -15.38 11.08
N ARG A 194 7.19 -15.21 12.32
CA ARG A 194 6.44 -15.42 13.56
C ARG A 194 6.50 -14.22 14.49
N VAL A 195 5.48 -14.11 15.34
CA VAL A 195 5.35 -12.97 16.28
C VAL A 195 6.39 -13.05 17.40
N ASP A 196 6.78 -14.24 17.85
CA ASP A 196 7.79 -14.43 18.90
C ASP A 196 9.18 -13.94 18.46
N GLN A 197 9.57 -14.19 17.21
CA GLN A 197 10.81 -13.64 16.64
C GLN A 197 10.86 -12.10 16.74
N ILE A 198 9.72 -11.43 16.58
CA ILE A 198 9.62 -9.97 16.72
C ILE A 198 9.73 -9.54 18.18
N THR A 199 9.03 -10.24 19.08
CA THR A 199 9.08 -9.90 20.51
C THR A 199 10.48 -10.08 21.08
N ASP A 200 11.18 -11.13 20.66
CA ASP A 200 12.55 -11.43 21.08
C ASP A 200 13.53 -10.40 20.51
N ARG A 201 13.40 -10.05 19.22
CA ARG A 201 14.29 -9.10 18.53
C ARG A 201 14.18 -7.68 19.09
N PHE A 202 12.97 -7.24 19.43
CA PHE A 202 12.70 -5.88 19.87
C PHE A 202 12.56 -5.75 21.40
N ASP A 203 12.70 -6.84 22.14
CA ASP A 203 12.54 -6.90 23.61
C ASP A 203 11.20 -6.29 24.07
N ILE A 204 10.10 -6.71 23.43
CA ILE A 204 8.76 -6.21 23.72
C ILE A 204 7.78 -7.34 24.01
N PRO A 205 6.93 -7.24 25.06
CA PRO A 205 5.91 -8.24 25.31
C PRO A 205 4.89 -8.34 24.17
N THR A 206 4.44 -9.55 23.83
CA THR A 206 3.45 -9.82 22.78
C THR A 206 2.19 -8.95 22.89
N ARG A 207 1.67 -8.76 24.12
CA ARG A 207 0.49 -7.94 24.36
C ARG A 207 0.73 -6.46 24.02
N THR A 208 1.93 -5.96 24.29
CA THR A 208 2.33 -4.59 23.95
C THR A 208 2.45 -4.44 22.45
N LEU A 209 3.12 -5.37 21.76
CA LEU A 209 3.22 -5.41 20.30
C LEU A 209 1.83 -5.39 19.64
N GLN A 210 0.93 -6.29 20.07
CA GLN A 210 -0.43 -6.36 19.53
C GLN A 210 -1.22 -5.07 19.74
N ARG A 211 -1.10 -4.44 20.91
CA ARG A 211 -1.79 -3.17 21.19
C ARG A 211 -1.27 -2.03 20.33
N MET A 212 0.05 -1.91 20.17
CA MET A 212 0.66 -0.90 19.29
C MET A 212 0.22 -1.09 17.84
N PHE A 213 0.28 -2.33 17.34
CA PHE A 213 -0.11 -2.64 15.96
C PHE A 213 -1.59 -2.35 15.68
N ARG A 214 -2.49 -2.74 16.59
CA ARG A 214 -3.91 -2.39 16.46
C ARG A 214 -4.14 -0.88 16.42
N ARG A 215 -3.49 -0.13 17.33
CA ARG A 215 -3.65 1.32 17.43
C ARG A 215 -3.08 2.10 16.23
N TYR A 216 -1.88 1.76 15.79
CA TYR A 216 -1.14 2.52 14.78
C TYR A 216 -1.34 1.99 13.37
N VAL A 217 -1.40 0.67 13.20
CA VAL A 217 -1.51 0.02 11.89
C VAL A 217 -2.96 -0.35 11.58
N GLY A 218 -3.79 -0.61 12.59
CA GLY A 218 -5.18 -1.08 12.39
C GLY A 218 -5.30 -2.59 12.17
N ALA A 219 -4.17 -3.30 12.18
CA ALA A 219 -4.11 -4.76 12.03
C ALA A 219 -3.09 -5.37 13.01
N GLY A 220 -3.23 -6.67 13.30
CA GLY A 220 -2.32 -7.37 14.21
C GLY A 220 -0.97 -7.75 13.58
N PRO A 221 0.09 -7.98 14.38
CA PRO A 221 1.44 -8.27 13.87
C PRO A 221 1.49 -9.54 13.00
N LYS A 222 0.76 -10.59 13.36
CA LYS A 222 0.67 -11.82 12.55
C LYS A 222 0.07 -11.54 11.16
N TRP A 223 -0.93 -10.67 11.09
CA TRP A 223 -1.55 -10.30 9.81
C TRP A 223 -0.58 -9.49 8.95
N VAL A 224 0.17 -8.55 9.55
CA VAL A 224 1.18 -7.75 8.84
C VAL A 224 2.29 -8.64 8.27
N LEU A 225 2.84 -9.57 9.07
CA LEU A 225 3.83 -10.56 8.62
C LEU A 225 3.32 -11.42 7.46
N ARG A 226 2.05 -11.85 7.53
CA ARG A 226 1.42 -12.59 6.44
C ARG A 226 1.26 -11.74 5.19
N ARG A 227 0.88 -10.46 5.33
CA ARG A 227 0.67 -9.56 4.21
C ARG A 227 1.97 -9.30 3.44
N TYR A 228 3.09 -9.07 4.12
CA TYR A 228 4.39 -8.90 3.46
C TYR A 228 4.81 -10.15 2.69
N ARG A 229 4.74 -11.33 3.30
CA ARG A 229 5.04 -12.60 2.61
C ARG A 229 4.18 -12.84 1.37
N LEU A 230 2.90 -12.49 1.42
CA LEU A 230 2.02 -12.60 0.25
C LEU A 230 2.38 -11.60 -0.84
N GLN A 231 2.80 -10.38 -0.48
CA GLN A 231 3.27 -9.38 -1.44
C GLN A 231 4.56 -9.82 -2.12
N ASP A 232 5.53 -10.34 -1.36
CA ASP A 232 6.77 -10.90 -1.90
C ASP A 232 6.49 -12.07 -2.84
N GLY A 233 5.61 -12.99 -2.42
CA GLY A 233 5.16 -14.11 -3.25
C GLY A 233 4.49 -13.65 -4.54
N ALA A 234 3.59 -12.67 -4.48
CA ALA A 234 2.93 -12.12 -5.66
C ALA A 234 3.93 -11.45 -6.61
N GLU A 235 4.92 -10.71 -6.08
CA GLU A 235 5.96 -10.09 -6.89
C GLU A 235 6.85 -11.13 -7.61
N LEU A 236 7.29 -12.15 -6.88
CA LEU A 236 8.10 -13.25 -7.45
C LEU A 236 7.34 -14.03 -8.52
N LEU A 237 6.06 -14.35 -8.28
CA LEU A 237 5.20 -15.01 -9.25
C LEU A 237 4.97 -14.15 -10.49
N ALA A 238 4.70 -12.85 -10.32
CA ALA A 238 4.55 -11.92 -11.44
C ALA A 238 5.82 -11.78 -12.28
N ARG A 239 7.00 -11.96 -11.66
CA ARG A 239 8.28 -12.01 -12.36
C ARG A 239 8.53 -13.33 -13.10
N GLY A 240 7.75 -14.37 -12.82
CA GLY A 240 7.83 -15.68 -13.47
C GLY A 240 8.51 -16.76 -12.64
N ARG A 241 8.68 -16.57 -11.33
CA ARG A 241 9.22 -17.62 -10.43
C ARG A 241 8.17 -18.72 -10.22
N ILE A 242 8.08 -19.65 -11.17
CA ILE A 242 7.05 -20.72 -11.18
C ILE A 242 7.60 -22.15 -11.16
N GLU A 243 8.91 -22.32 -11.27
CA GLU A 243 9.56 -23.62 -11.50
C GLU A 243 9.41 -24.58 -10.31
N ASP A 244 9.41 -24.05 -9.08
CA ASP A 244 9.22 -24.85 -7.86
C ASP A 244 8.45 -24.03 -6.80
N LEU A 245 7.12 -24.24 -6.77
CA LEU A 245 6.26 -23.58 -5.80
C LEU A 245 6.43 -24.10 -4.37
N ALA A 246 6.95 -25.32 -4.19
CA ALA A 246 7.19 -25.86 -2.86
C ALA A 246 8.42 -25.18 -2.23
N THR A 247 9.49 -25.02 -3.00
CA THR A 247 10.66 -24.24 -2.59
C THR A 247 10.29 -22.78 -2.37
N LEU A 248 9.53 -22.15 -3.28
CA LEU A 248 9.06 -20.77 -3.08
C LEU A 248 8.22 -20.62 -1.80
N ALA A 249 7.33 -21.58 -1.52
CA ALA A 249 6.55 -21.56 -0.28
C ALA A 249 7.46 -21.64 0.96
N ALA A 250 8.46 -22.51 0.95
CA ALA A 250 9.42 -22.62 2.05
C ALA A 250 10.26 -21.34 2.24
N GLU A 251 10.75 -20.74 1.15
CA GLU A 251 11.47 -19.45 1.15
C GLU A 251 10.62 -18.32 1.75
N LEU A 252 9.32 -18.29 1.42
CA LEU A 252 8.35 -17.34 1.97
C LEU A 252 7.91 -17.70 3.41
N GLY A 253 8.48 -18.74 4.03
CA GLY A 253 8.16 -19.14 5.40
C GLY A 253 6.81 -19.85 5.57
N TYR A 254 6.30 -20.48 4.52
CA TYR A 254 5.13 -21.36 4.59
C TYR A 254 5.54 -22.79 4.91
N PHE A 255 4.67 -23.49 5.64
CA PHE A 255 4.87 -24.89 6.00
C PHE A 255 4.95 -25.82 4.77
N ASP A 256 4.09 -25.59 3.78
CA ASP A 256 4.08 -26.33 2.52
C ASP A 256 3.43 -25.49 1.40
N GLN A 257 3.52 -25.99 0.17
CA GLN A 257 2.91 -25.38 -1.02
C GLN A 257 1.38 -25.24 -0.90
N ALA A 258 0.71 -26.20 -0.26
CA ALA A 258 -0.75 -26.20 -0.16
C ALA A 258 -1.24 -25.11 0.80
N HIS A 259 -0.50 -24.84 1.86
CA HIS A 259 -0.72 -23.75 2.79
C HIS A 259 -0.52 -22.40 2.09
N PHE A 260 0.60 -22.22 1.37
CA PHE A 260 0.83 -21.03 0.56
C PHE A 260 -0.29 -20.80 -0.46
N SER A 261 -0.64 -21.82 -1.24
CA SER A 261 -1.65 -21.71 -2.29
C SER A 261 -3.03 -21.36 -1.73
N ARG A 262 -3.42 -21.94 -0.59
CA ARG A 262 -4.68 -21.61 0.09
C ARG A 262 -4.71 -20.16 0.56
N GLU A 263 -3.66 -19.71 1.23
CA GLU A 263 -3.59 -18.33 1.71
C GLU A 263 -3.52 -17.32 0.57
N PHE A 264 -2.73 -17.60 -0.47
CA PHE A 264 -2.60 -16.76 -1.65
C PHE A 264 -3.94 -16.64 -2.38
N THR A 265 -4.63 -17.77 -2.61
CA THR A 265 -5.94 -17.76 -3.28
C THR A 265 -6.99 -17.01 -2.47
N ALA A 266 -6.97 -17.14 -1.13
CA ALA A 266 -7.91 -16.42 -0.27
C ALA A 266 -7.73 -14.89 -0.35
N GLU A 267 -6.51 -14.41 -0.56
CA GLU A 267 -6.19 -12.97 -0.51
C GLU A 267 -6.14 -12.33 -1.91
N VAL A 268 -5.64 -13.04 -2.91
CA VAL A 268 -5.50 -12.57 -4.29
C VAL A 268 -6.74 -12.94 -5.13
N GLY A 269 -7.47 -13.98 -4.74
CA GLY A 269 -8.67 -14.46 -5.43
C GLY A 269 -8.40 -15.43 -6.58
N MET A 270 -7.14 -15.83 -6.82
CA MET A 270 -6.76 -16.83 -7.81
C MET A 270 -5.53 -17.62 -7.36
N ALA A 271 -5.34 -18.80 -7.96
CA ALA A 271 -4.23 -19.68 -7.61
C ALA A 271 -2.87 -19.08 -8.04
N PRO A 272 -1.77 -19.36 -7.30
CA PRO A 272 -0.43 -18.83 -7.61
C PRO A 272 0.02 -19.00 -9.07
N LEU A 273 -0.14 -20.20 -9.65
CA LEU A 273 0.26 -20.47 -11.04
C LEU A 273 -0.60 -19.72 -12.05
N GLU A 274 -1.89 -19.58 -11.77
CA GLU A 274 -2.80 -18.83 -12.63
C GLU A 274 -2.44 -17.34 -12.62
N TYR A 275 -2.17 -16.80 -11.42
CA TYR A 275 -1.69 -15.44 -11.25
C TYR A 275 -0.39 -15.17 -12.00
N ALA A 276 0.59 -16.08 -11.90
CA ALA A 276 1.85 -15.97 -12.63
C ALA A 276 1.63 -15.99 -14.16
N LYS A 277 0.84 -16.94 -14.67
CA LYS A 277 0.53 -17.04 -16.12
C LYS A 277 -0.15 -15.77 -16.65
N ASN A 278 -1.14 -15.25 -15.92
CA ASN A 278 -1.85 -14.02 -16.30
C ASN A 278 -0.91 -12.82 -16.32
N SER A 279 -0.05 -12.69 -15.29
CA SER A 279 0.94 -11.62 -15.21
C SER A 279 1.96 -11.68 -16.36
N LEU A 280 2.49 -12.88 -16.67
CA LEU A 280 3.41 -13.09 -17.78
C LEU A 280 2.78 -12.81 -19.15
N ARG A 281 1.52 -13.21 -19.35
CA ARG A 281 0.77 -12.95 -20.60
C ARG A 281 0.59 -11.46 -20.82
N SER A 282 0.08 -10.74 -19.82
CA SER A 282 -0.14 -9.30 -19.92
C SER A 282 1.17 -8.54 -20.17
N ARG A 283 2.28 -8.95 -19.53
CA ARG A 283 3.61 -8.37 -19.75
C ARG A 283 4.10 -8.52 -21.19
N ASN A 284 3.91 -9.70 -21.78
CA ASN A 284 4.30 -9.97 -23.16
C ASN A 284 3.45 -9.18 -24.16
N GLU A 285 2.15 -9.00 -23.90
CA GLU A 285 1.25 -8.19 -24.72
C GLU A 285 1.59 -6.69 -24.70
N VAL A 286 1.99 -6.16 -23.54
CA VAL A 286 2.46 -4.77 -23.41
C VAL A 286 3.80 -4.59 -24.13
N THR A 287 4.75 -5.51 -23.94
CA THR A 287 6.07 -5.46 -24.59
C THR A 287 5.96 -5.52 -26.12
N ALA A 288 5.07 -6.39 -26.64
CA ALA A 288 4.82 -6.51 -28.08
C ALA A 288 4.19 -5.26 -28.72
N LYS A 289 3.51 -4.40 -27.94
CA LYS A 289 2.98 -3.11 -28.43
C LYS A 289 4.00 -1.98 -28.41
N VAL A 290 5.12 -2.12 -27.69
CA VAL A 290 6.13 -1.06 -27.51
C VAL A 290 7.29 -1.16 -28.52
N ILE A 291 7.50 -2.31 -29.16
CA ILE A 291 8.48 -2.46 -30.25
C ILE A 291 7.73 -2.33 -31.59
N PRO A 292 7.88 -1.23 -32.36
CA PRO A 292 7.37 -1.22 -33.72
C PRO A 292 8.21 -2.21 -34.52
N THR A 293 7.57 -3.24 -35.04
CA THR A 293 8.12 -4.12 -36.08
C THR A 293 8.63 -3.22 -37.21
N ARG A 294 9.95 -2.99 -37.26
CA ARG A 294 10.59 -2.41 -38.44
C ARG A 294 10.54 -3.48 -39.54
N MET A 295 9.71 -3.24 -40.55
CA MET A 295 9.96 -3.75 -41.90
C MET A 295 11.15 -3.02 -42.51
#